data_AF-A0A4Y2QEJ4-F1
#
_entry.id   AF-A0A4Y2QEJ4-F1
#
_cell.length_a   1.000
_cell.length_b   1.000
_cell.length_c   1.000
_cell.angle_alpha   90.00
_cell.angle_beta   90.00
_cell.angle_gamma   90.00
#
_symmetry.space_group_name_H-M   'P 1'
#
loop_
_entity.id
_entity.type
_entity.pdbx_description
1 polymer ?
#
loop_
_entity_poly.entity_id
_entity_poly.type
_entity_poly.pdbx_seq_one_letter_code
_entity_poly.pdbx_strand_id
1 'polypeptide(L)'
;MDSEGSICGIQCLMLVDTGANVTLLRTDLAQKLKEQLIYTAPNISLKTATGEKTEIRGKLDASIECGSRKFHHRIYVADITDPCILGLDFLKKFNFTIDLEKNEIRTGGEEIPLFSASVQHLKSCSVLAKRRTIIPARSECLIQGVPEVSEQFRYAVTDFPSQVSQKGVLVAAALVDLEREAIPVRVLNLNNKPKILDEGAVIATCEPVVDIVVRPQEFSGEQHLPSSLDNLEILDEGQRTAVRKLLKEFQNLFST
;
A
#
# COMPACT_ATOMS: atom_id res chain seq x y z
N MET A 1 2.85 -11.59 8.91
CA MET A 1 2.92 -10.54 9.96
C MET A 1 4.33 -10.00 9.95
N ASP A 2 4.48 -8.70 10.14
CA ASP A 2 5.75 -8.02 9.96
C ASP A 2 6.34 -7.58 11.30
N SER A 3 7.66 -7.51 11.34
CA SER A 3 8.42 -6.91 12.42
C SER A 3 9.33 -5.81 11.88
N GLU A 4 9.56 -4.77 12.66
CA GLU A 4 10.60 -3.80 12.35
C GLU A 4 11.99 -4.38 12.66
N GLY A 5 12.95 -4.12 11.78
CA GLY A 5 14.32 -4.53 11.98
C GLY A 5 15.27 -3.87 11.00
N SER A 6 16.54 -4.24 11.09
CA SER A 6 17.56 -3.74 10.17
C SER A 6 18.39 -4.86 9.54
N ILE A 7 18.78 -4.69 8.28
CA ILE A 7 19.78 -5.53 7.61
C ILE A 7 21.02 -4.70 7.40
N CYS A 8 22.10 -5.05 8.10
CA CYS A 8 23.37 -4.33 8.09
C CYS A 8 23.19 -2.81 8.35
N GLY A 9 22.27 -2.46 9.26
CA GLY A 9 21.94 -1.08 9.61
C GLY A 9 20.91 -0.40 8.71
N ILE A 10 20.48 -1.03 7.61
CA ILE A 10 19.39 -0.52 6.77
C ILE A 10 18.06 -0.98 7.34
N GLN A 11 17.24 -0.03 7.80
CA GLN A 11 15.90 -0.29 8.31
C GLN A 11 14.98 -0.88 7.23
N CYS A 12 14.25 -1.93 7.57
CA CYS A 12 13.25 -2.54 6.70
C CYS A 12 12.19 -3.30 7.50
N LEU A 13 11.00 -3.45 6.91
CA LEU A 13 9.99 -4.38 7.40
C LEU A 13 10.38 -5.81 7.05
N MET A 14 10.27 -6.70 8.03
CA MET A 14 10.63 -8.10 7.94
C MET A 14 9.38 -8.97 8.10
N LEU A 15 8.94 -9.61 7.02
CA LEU A 15 7.85 -10.56 7.05
C LEU A 15 8.30 -11.82 7.79
N VAL A 16 7.63 -12.17 8.88
CA VAL A 16 7.81 -13.46 9.55
C VAL A 16 6.97 -14.50 8.82
N ASP A 17 7.63 -15.39 8.08
CA ASP A 17 6.97 -16.36 7.20
C ASP A 17 7.42 -17.80 7.52
N THR A 18 6.53 -18.56 8.17
CA THR A 18 6.74 -19.99 8.44
C THR A 18 6.53 -20.87 7.21
N GLY A 19 5.98 -20.33 6.12
CA GLY A 19 5.87 -20.97 4.81
C GLY A 19 7.16 -20.86 3.99
N ALA A 20 8.05 -19.92 4.31
CA ALA A 20 9.35 -19.78 3.68
C ALA A 20 10.41 -20.66 4.37
N ASN A 21 11.06 -21.55 3.61
CA ASN A 21 12.15 -22.39 4.13
C ASN A 21 13.47 -21.64 4.31
N VAL A 22 13.66 -20.54 3.57
CA VAL A 22 14.90 -19.75 3.55
C VAL A 22 14.59 -18.28 3.75
N THR A 23 15.54 -17.56 4.34
CA THR A 23 15.44 -16.12 4.56
C THR A 23 15.84 -15.36 3.30
N LEU A 24 15.00 -14.39 2.90
CA LEU A 24 15.11 -13.67 1.64
C LEU A 24 15.23 -12.16 1.85
N LEU A 25 15.96 -11.51 0.94
CA LEU A 25 16.09 -10.06 0.84
C LEU A 25 15.76 -9.61 -0.58
N ARG A 26 15.01 -8.52 -0.67
CA ARG A 26 14.66 -7.92 -1.95
C ARG A 26 15.88 -7.30 -2.64
N THR A 27 15.92 -7.41 -3.96
CA THR A 27 17.05 -7.00 -4.80
C THR A 27 17.46 -5.53 -4.61
N ASP A 28 16.50 -4.61 -4.47
CA ASP A 28 16.76 -3.17 -4.28
C ASP A 28 17.45 -2.86 -2.93
N LEU A 29 17.01 -3.50 -1.85
CA LEU A 29 17.66 -3.40 -0.54
C LEU A 29 19.06 -4.00 -0.58
N ALA A 30 19.22 -5.15 -1.23
CA ALA A 30 20.52 -5.77 -1.39
C ALA A 30 21.50 -4.85 -2.17
N GLN A 31 21.03 -4.13 -3.19
CA GLN A 31 21.85 -3.17 -3.94
C GLN A 31 22.32 -1.98 -3.08
N LYS A 32 21.56 -1.58 -2.05
CA LYS A 32 22.00 -0.54 -1.11
C LYS A 32 23.18 -1.00 -0.25
N LEU A 33 23.35 -2.32 -0.06
CA LEU A 33 24.42 -2.95 0.71
C LEU A 33 25.75 -3.10 -0.07
N LYS A 34 25.99 -2.24 -1.07
CA LYS A 34 27.04 -2.14 -2.13
C LYS A 34 28.38 -2.89 -1.98
N GLU A 35 28.78 -3.37 -0.81
CA GLU A 35 30.06 -4.04 -0.51
C GLU A 35 29.93 -5.48 0.03
N GLN A 36 28.72 -6.02 0.26
CA GLN A 36 28.51 -7.34 0.90
C GLN A 36 27.83 -8.41 0.02
N LEU A 37 27.49 -8.07 -1.23
CA LEU A 37 26.84 -8.99 -2.16
C LEU A 37 27.84 -9.97 -2.75
N ILE A 38 27.82 -11.22 -2.28
CA ILE A 38 28.48 -12.32 -2.99
C ILE A 38 27.52 -12.81 -4.07
N TYR A 39 27.67 -12.26 -5.28
CA TYR A 39 27.08 -12.83 -6.51
C TYR A 39 27.77 -14.16 -6.84
N THR A 40 27.49 -15.18 -6.04
CA THR A 40 27.75 -16.57 -6.43
C THR A 40 26.42 -17.10 -6.93
N ALA A 41 26.33 -17.40 -8.23
CA ALA A 41 25.18 -18.07 -8.82
C ALA A 41 24.91 -19.35 -8.03
N PRO A 42 23.91 -19.37 -7.13
CA PRO A 42 23.61 -20.59 -6.43
C PRO A 42 22.88 -21.49 -7.45
N ASN A 43 23.25 -22.77 -7.55
CA ASN A 43 22.45 -23.76 -8.28
C ASN A 43 21.15 -24.07 -7.52
N ILE A 44 20.40 -23.04 -7.14
CA ILE A 44 19.24 -23.10 -6.26
C ILE A 44 18.16 -22.21 -6.87
N SER A 45 17.02 -22.80 -7.21
CA SER A 45 15.80 -22.09 -7.59
C SER A 45 14.85 -22.07 -6.41
N LEU A 46 14.22 -20.92 -6.13
CA LEU A 46 13.09 -20.89 -5.20
C LEU A 46 11.87 -21.42 -5.92
N LYS A 47 11.10 -22.25 -5.23
CA LYS A 47 9.76 -22.64 -5.67
C LYS A 47 8.77 -22.03 -4.71
N THR A 48 7.89 -21.18 -5.22
CA THR A 48 6.84 -20.53 -4.42
C THR A 48 5.73 -21.53 -4.09
N ALA A 49 4.82 -21.16 -3.18
CA ALA A 49 3.65 -21.97 -2.86
C ALA A 49 2.72 -22.19 -4.08
N THR A 50 2.73 -21.29 -5.06
CA THR A 50 1.99 -21.43 -6.34
C THR A 50 2.69 -22.39 -7.31
N GLY A 51 3.92 -22.80 -7.02
CA GLY A 51 4.73 -23.66 -7.88
C GLY A 51 5.57 -22.92 -8.93
N GLU A 52 5.47 -21.59 -8.98
CA GLU A 52 6.34 -20.75 -9.80
C GLU A 52 7.79 -20.84 -9.33
N LYS A 53 8.71 -20.71 -10.28
CA LYS A 53 10.15 -20.71 -10.00
C LYS A 53 10.66 -19.28 -10.11
N THR A 54 11.24 -18.79 -9.02
CA THR A 54 11.95 -17.51 -9.00
C THR A 54 13.44 -17.79 -8.86
N GLU A 55 14.25 -17.14 -9.69
CA GLU A 55 15.70 -17.27 -9.64
C GLU A 55 16.26 -16.50 -8.43
N ILE A 56 17.19 -17.14 -7.72
CA ILE A 56 17.98 -16.46 -6.70
C ILE A 56 19.07 -15.66 -7.40
N ARG A 57 19.08 -14.35 -7.20
CA ARG A 57 20.07 -13.44 -7.77
C ARG A 57 21.43 -13.52 -7.07
N GLY A 58 21.47 -13.92 -5.81
CA GLY A 58 22.70 -14.07 -5.05
C GLY A 58 22.46 -14.46 -3.60
N LYS A 59 23.51 -14.41 -2.79
CA LYS A 59 23.43 -14.61 -1.34
C LYS A 59 24.44 -13.73 -0.63
N LEU A 60 24.14 -13.35 0.61
CA LEU A 60 25.07 -12.63 1.48
C LEU A 60 24.98 -13.17 2.90
N ASP A 61 26.11 -13.19 3.60
CA ASP A 61 26.12 -13.42 5.05
C ASP A 61 26.04 -12.01 5.70
N ALA A 62 24.91 -11.70 6.32
CA ALA A 62 24.56 -10.36 6.80
C ALA A 62 24.18 -10.36 8.28
N SER A 63 24.27 -9.19 8.90
CA SER A 63 23.74 -8.98 10.23
C SER A 63 22.28 -8.53 10.16
N ILE A 64 21.39 -9.28 10.77
CA ILE A 64 19.96 -9.01 10.91
C ILE A 64 19.72 -8.55 12.34
N GLU A 65 19.09 -7.39 12.50
CA GLU A 65 18.68 -6.88 13.80
C GLU A 65 17.16 -6.96 13.91
N CYS A 66 16.68 -7.62 14.96
CA CYS A 66 15.27 -7.69 15.33
C CYS A 66 15.17 -7.33 16.81
N GLY A 67 14.38 -6.31 17.15
CA GLY A 67 14.41 -5.73 18.50
C GLY A 67 15.80 -5.18 18.85
N SER A 68 16.29 -5.49 20.05
CA SER A 68 17.62 -5.11 20.53
C SER A 68 18.72 -6.10 20.16
N ARG A 69 18.40 -7.20 19.47
CA ARG A 69 19.33 -8.31 19.22
C ARG A 69 19.79 -8.33 17.78
N LYS A 70 21.06 -8.70 17.63
CA LYS A 70 21.77 -8.80 16.35
C LYS A 70 22.17 -10.23 16.06
N PHE A 71 21.80 -10.71 14.88
CA PHE A 71 21.98 -12.08 14.41
C PHE A 71 22.81 -12.10 13.14
N HIS A 72 23.75 -13.04 13.02
CA HIS A 72 24.51 -13.23 11.77
C HIS A 72 23.94 -14.41 11.00
N HIS A 73 23.37 -14.16 9.83
CA HIS A 73 22.67 -15.17 9.05
C HIS A 73 22.92 -15.03 7.56
N ARG A 74 22.81 -16.15 6.85
CA ARG A 74 22.87 -16.18 5.40
C ARG A 74 21.52 -15.81 4.83
N ILE A 75 21.49 -14.81 3.96
CA ILE A 75 20.29 -14.31 3.31
C ILE A 75 20.43 -14.52 1.80
N TYR A 76 19.36 -14.99 1.16
CA TYR A 76 19.32 -15.12 -0.29
C TYR A 76 18.62 -13.91 -0.91
N VAL A 77 19.10 -13.47 -2.07
CA VAL A 77 18.57 -12.28 -2.76
C VAL A 77 17.69 -12.72 -3.90
N ALA A 78 16.46 -12.21 -3.97
CA ALA A 78 15.50 -12.51 -5.01
C ALA A 78 14.58 -11.30 -5.28
N ASP A 79 13.91 -11.31 -6.43
CA ASP A 79 12.85 -10.34 -6.71
C ASP A 79 11.56 -10.80 -6.01
N ILE A 80 11.38 -10.29 -4.80
CA ILE A 80 10.22 -10.54 -3.95
C ILE A 80 9.48 -9.23 -3.68
N THR A 81 8.21 -9.32 -3.27
CA THR A 81 7.39 -8.14 -2.93
C THR A 81 7.85 -7.53 -1.61
N ASP A 82 7.94 -8.37 -0.56
CA ASP A 82 8.32 -7.93 0.77
C ASP A 82 9.79 -7.50 0.81
N PRO A 83 10.16 -6.46 1.56
CA PRO A 83 11.55 -6.01 1.63
C PRO A 83 12.48 -7.10 2.17
N CYS A 84 12.05 -7.84 3.19
CA CYS A 84 12.76 -8.98 3.76
C CYS A 84 11.75 -10.02 4.24
N ILE A 85 12.06 -11.31 4.03
CA ILE A 85 11.27 -12.44 4.55
C ILE A 85 12.18 -13.25 5.47
N LEU A 86 11.80 -13.36 6.75
CA LEU A 86 12.42 -14.23 7.73
C LEU A 86 11.83 -15.64 7.62
N GLY A 87 12.60 -16.54 7.04
CA GLY A 87 12.21 -17.93 6.84
C GLY A 87 12.50 -18.82 8.05
N LEU A 88 12.03 -20.06 7.96
CA LEU A 88 12.23 -21.09 8.99
C LEU A 88 13.70 -21.37 9.30
N ASP A 89 14.61 -21.21 8.34
CA ASP A 89 16.05 -21.38 8.56
C ASP A 89 16.60 -20.40 9.61
N PHE A 90 16.17 -19.15 9.59
CA PHE A 90 16.52 -18.13 10.57
C PHE A 90 15.76 -18.36 11.88
N LEU A 91 14.44 -18.51 11.80
CA LEU A 91 13.58 -18.64 12.97
C LEU A 91 13.98 -19.83 13.85
N LYS A 92 14.23 -21.00 13.24
CA LYS A 92 14.67 -22.20 13.97
C LYS A 92 16.10 -22.04 14.51
N LYS A 93 17.02 -21.49 13.71
CA LYS A 93 18.43 -21.35 14.11
C LYS A 93 18.60 -20.49 15.37
N PHE A 94 17.77 -19.45 15.52
CA PHE A 94 17.84 -18.51 16.64
C PHE A 94 16.72 -18.69 17.66
N ASN A 95 16.03 -19.84 17.63
CA ASN A 95 14.99 -20.22 18.58
C ASN A 95 13.90 -19.16 18.76
N PHE A 96 13.37 -18.65 17.65
CA PHE A 96 12.22 -17.76 17.68
C PHE A 96 10.94 -18.55 17.98
N THR A 97 10.12 -18.01 18.87
CA THR A 97 8.74 -18.47 19.12
C THR A 97 7.78 -17.41 18.61
N ILE A 98 6.75 -17.82 17.88
CA ILE A 98 5.70 -16.91 17.39
C ILE A 98 4.50 -17.06 18.33
N ASP A 99 4.12 -15.96 18.99
CA ASP A 99 2.94 -15.87 19.84
C ASP A 99 1.86 -15.08 19.09
N LEU A 100 0.91 -15.81 18.50
CA LEU A 100 -0.18 -15.25 17.71
C LEU A 100 -1.27 -14.59 18.57
N GLU A 101 -1.38 -14.97 19.84
CA GLU A 101 -2.38 -14.37 20.75
C GLU A 101 -1.97 -12.94 21.10
N LYS A 102 -0.68 -12.74 21.34
CA LYS A 102 -0.11 -11.42 21.64
C LYS A 102 0.37 -10.66 20.41
N ASN A 103 0.38 -11.28 19.24
CA ASN A 103 1.00 -10.75 18.02
C ASN A 103 2.45 -10.33 18.26
N GLU A 104 3.30 -11.26 18.69
CA GLU A 104 4.73 -11.00 18.91
C GLU A 104 5.60 -12.20 18.55
N ILE A 105 6.88 -11.95 18.28
CA ILE A 105 7.91 -12.98 18.25
C ILE A 105 8.81 -12.85 19.47
N ARG A 106 9.22 -13.98 20.03
CA ARG A 106 10.10 -14.04 21.19
C ARG A 106 11.41 -14.71 20.85
N THR A 107 12.51 -14.14 21.30
CA THR A 107 13.83 -14.77 21.22
C THR A 107 14.72 -14.30 22.36
N GLY A 108 15.42 -15.23 23.03
CA GLY A 108 16.37 -14.90 24.09
C GLY A 108 15.77 -14.09 25.26
N GLY A 109 14.48 -14.27 25.54
CA GLY A 109 13.76 -13.54 26.60
C GLY A 109 13.26 -12.14 26.21
N GLU A 110 13.50 -11.71 24.98
CA GLU A 110 12.94 -10.46 24.43
C GLU A 110 11.64 -10.74 23.68
N GLU A 111 10.66 -9.84 23.85
CA GLU A 111 9.39 -9.81 23.14
C GLU A 111 9.46 -8.71 22.07
N ILE A 112 9.23 -9.09 20.81
CA ILE A 112 9.28 -8.18 19.66
C ILE A 112 7.89 -8.16 19.04
N PRO A 113 7.20 -7.01 19.03
CA PRO A 113 5.85 -6.93 18.49
C PRO A 113 5.82 -7.23 17.00
N LEU A 114 4.76 -7.92 16.59
CA LEU A 114 4.38 -8.12 15.21
C LEU A 114 3.21 -7.22 14.88
N PHE A 115 3.26 -6.63 13.69
CA PHE A 115 2.19 -5.82 13.16
C PHE A 115 1.60 -6.50 11.93
N SER A 116 0.30 -6.37 11.75
CA SER A 116 -0.28 -6.62 10.43
C SER A 116 0.25 -5.53 9.49
N ALA A 117 0.70 -5.90 8.28
CA ALA A 117 1.16 -4.98 7.23
C ALA A 117 0.19 -3.80 6.98
N SER A 118 -1.05 -3.94 7.42
CA SER A 118 -2.01 -2.87 7.54
C SER A 118 -1.76 -2.02 8.80
N VAL A 119 -1.17 -0.83 8.60
CA VAL A 119 -1.63 0.48 9.13
C VAL A 119 -0.59 1.36 9.86
N GLN A 120 0.50 0.88 10.49
CA GLN A 120 1.18 1.75 11.50
C GLN A 120 2.55 2.36 11.17
N HIS A 121 3.26 1.95 10.11
CA HIS A 121 4.62 2.48 9.84
C HIS A 121 4.85 3.09 8.46
N LEU A 122 3.92 2.91 7.51
CA LEU A 122 3.98 3.64 6.25
C LEU A 122 3.46 5.05 6.51
N LYS A 123 4.38 6.02 6.54
CA LYS A 123 4.00 7.42 6.71
C LYS A 123 3.12 7.82 5.53
N SER A 124 2.02 8.49 5.80
CA SER A 124 1.23 9.11 4.75
C SER A 124 2.13 10.06 3.94
N CYS A 125 1.96 10.05 2.62
CA CYS A 125 2.69 10.94 1.72
C CYS A 125 1.83 12.18 1.47
N SER A 126 2.41 13.38 1.55
CA SER A 126 1.71 14.58 1.09
C SER A 126 1.82 14.71 -0.41
N VAL A 127 0.75 15.15 -1.06
CA VAL A 127 0.75 15.56 -2.46
C VAL A 127 0.75 17.08 -2.52
N LEU A 128 1.71 17.64 -3.23
CA LEU A 128 1.90 19.09 -3.37
C LEU A 128 1.41 19.55 -4.74
N ALA A 129 0.77 20.72 -4.81
CA ALA A 129 0.36 21.32 -6.07
C ALA A 129 1.58 21.59 -6.96
N LYS A 130 1.61 21.01 -8.18
CA LYS A 130 2.70 21.17 -9.15
C LYS A 130 2.85 22.63 -9.64
N ARG A 131 1.76 23.40 -9.58
CA ARG A 131 1.73 24.82 -9.97
C ARG A 131 0.59 25.54 -9.29
N ARG A 132 0.65 26.87 -9.27
CA ARG A 132 -0.45 27.72 -8.84
C ARG A 132 -1.73 27.40 -9.63
N THR A 133 -2.81 27.10 -8.92
CA THR A 133 -4.09 26.67 -9.50
C THR A 133 -5.24 27.39 -8.83
N ILE A 134 -6.25 27.77 -9.62
CA ILE A 134 -7.49 28.34 -9.13
C ILE A 134 -8.57 27.26 -9.23
N ILE A 135 -9.19 26.91 -8.12
CA ILE A 135 -10.37 26.06 -8.08
C ILE A 135 -11.59 26.98 -8.12
N PRO A 136 -12.38 27.01 -9.20
CA PRO A 136 -13.55 27.88 -9.29
C PRO A 136 -14.57 27.62 -8.17
N ALA A 137 -15.45 28.58 -7.92
CA ALA A 137 -16.57 28.40 -6.99
C ALA A 137 -17.53 27.33 -7.53
N ARG A 138 -18.11 26.50 -6.65
CA ARG A 138 -19.14 25.50 -7.00
C ARG A 138 -18.74 24.59 -8.17
N SER A 139 -17.46 24.21 -8.23
CA SER A 139 -16.94 23.41 -9.33
C SER A 139 -16.10 22.25 -8.85
N GLU A 140 -16.03 21.24 -9.70
CA GLU A 140 -15.07 20.15 -9.62
C GLU A 140 -13.93 20.37 -10.62
N CYS A 141 -12.69 20.09 -10.22
CA CYS A 141 -11.53 20.17 -11.09
C CYS A 141 -10.48 19.11 -10.77
N LEU A 142 -9.63 18.82 -11.76
CA LEU A 142 -8.42 18.01 -11.57
C LEU A 142 -7.21 18.94 -11.39
N ILE A 143 -6.45 18.71 -10.33
CA ILE A 143 -5.24 19.44 -9.99
C ILE A 143 -4.05 18.49 -10.15
N GLN A 144 -2.96 18.97 -10.76
CA GLN A 144 -1.75 18.18 -10.87
C GLN A 144 -0.95 18.28 -9.57
N GLY A 145 -0.68 17.14 -8.97
CA GLY A 145 0.11 17.00 -7.77
C GLY A 145 1.45 16.30 -8.01
N VAL A 146 2.42 16.57 -7.14
CA VAL A 146 3.69 15.82 -7.04
C VAL A 146 3.83 15.26 -5.61
N PRO A 147 4.25 14.00 -5.44
CA PRO A 147 4.47 13.44 -4.11
C PRO A 147 5.67 14.11 -3.42
N GLU A 148 5.53 14.44 -2.13
CA GLU A 148 6.58 15.05 -1.33
C GLU A 148 7.75 14.08 -1.06
N VAL A 149 7.44 12.78 -0.90
CA VAL A 149 8.43 11.71 -0.69
C VAL A 149 8.03 10.50 -1.54
N SER A 150 8.75 10.26 -2.63
CA SER A 150 8.38 9.26 -3.66
C SER A 150 8.83 7.82 -3.37
N GLU A 151 9.63 7.56 -2.33
CA GLU A 151 10.37 6.28 -2.21
C GLU A 151 9.73 5.23 -1.30
N GLN A 152 8.58 5.51 -0.67
CA GLN A 152 8.03 4.63 0.37
C GLN A 152 7.07 3.56 -0.17
N PHE A 153 6.31 3.87 -1.21
CA PHE A 153 5.34 2.96 -1.84
C PHE A 153 4.96 3.46 -3.23
N ARG A 154 4.56 2.54 -4.12
CA ARG A 154 4.20 2.87 -5.50
C ARG A 154 2.73 3.29 -5.65
N TYR A 155 1.81 2.52 -5.08
CA TYR A 155 0.37 2.78 -5.22
C TYR A 155 -0.23 3.29 -3.93
N ALA A 156 -1.11 4.28 -4.05
CA ALA A 156 -1.72 4.94 -2.91
C ALA A 156 -3.17 5.32 -3.18
N VAL A 157 -3.97 5.47 -2.12
CA VAL A 157 -5.28 6.12 -2.19
C VAL A 157 -5.10 7.57 -1.72
N THR A 158 -5.53 8.52 -2.55
CA THR A 158 -5.61 9.92 -2.13
C THR A 158 -6.71 10.08 -1.08
N ASP A 159 -6.45 10.86 -0.05
CA ASP A 159 -7.42 11.23 0.95
C ASP A 159 -7.28 12.71 1.31
N PHE A 160 -8.29 13.23 2.01
CA PHE A 160 -8.33 14.59 2.47
C PHE A 160 -7.18 14.87 3.45
N PRO A 161 -6.41 15.96 3.25
CA PRO A 161 -5.36 16.31 4.19
C PRO A 161 -6.02 16.72 5.52
N SER A 162 -5.95 15.84 6.52
CA SER A 162 -6.55 16.02 7.85
C SER A 162 -6.10 17.32 8.54
N GLN A 163 -4.93 17.84 8.17
CA GLN A 163 -4.33 19.05 8.72
C GLN A 163 -4.76 20.35 8.02
N VAL A 164 -5.40 20.25 6.84
CA VAL A 164 -5.83 21.41 6.04
C VAL A 164 -7.33 21.33 5.83
N SER A 165 -8.09 21.37 6.93
CA SER A 165 -9.54 21.53 6.90
C SER A 165 -9.90 22.93 6.38
N GLN A 166 -9.81 23.11 5.07
CA GLN A 166 -10.37 24.26 4.38
C GLN A 166 -11.85 23.96 4.16
N LYS A 167 -12.70 24.45 5.07
CA LYS A 167 -14.16 24.37 4.98
C LYS A 167 -14.63 24.53 3.53
N GLY A 168 -15.28 23.50 3.00
CA GLY A 168 -15.93 23.54 1.69
C GLY A 168 -15.05 23.21 0.49
N VAL A 169 -13.80 22.75 0.65
CA VAL A 169 -13.06 22.07 -0.43
C VAL A 169 -12.93 20.61 -0.05
N LEU A 170 -13.23 19.70 -0.98
CA LEU A 170 -13.16 18.25 -0.78
C LEU A 170 -12.19 17.63 -1.80
N VAL A 171 -11.54 16.55 -1.41
CA VAL A 171 -10.66 15.75 -2.28
C VAL A 171 -11.34 14.39 -2.46
N ALA A 172 -11.47 13.93 -3.70
CA ALA A 172 -12.00 12.61 -3.96
C ALA A 172 -10.94 11.55 -3.69
N ALA A 173 -11.36 10.43 -3.08
CA ALA A 173 -10.50 9.28 -2.95
C ALA A 173 -10.27 8.61 -4.32
N ALA A 174 -9.01 8.42 -4.67
CA ALA A 174 -8.60 7.83 -5.95
C ALA A 174 -7.32 7.02 -5.79
N LEU A 175 -7.25 5.89 -6.49
CA LEU A 175 -6.02 5.11 -6.62
C LEU A 175 -5.04 5.84 -7.55
N VAL A 176 -3.84 6.12 -7.05
CA VAL A 176 -2.78 6.83 -7.77
C VAL A 176 -1.48 6.05 -7.77
N ASP A 177 -0.68 6.27 -8.82
CA ASP A 177 0.68 5.73 -8.97
C ASP A 177 1.68 6.86 -8.70
N LEU A 178 2.41 6.76 -7.58
CA LEU A 178 3.34 7.77 -7.09
C LEU A 178 4.64 7.83 -7.88
N GLU A 179 4.94 6.84 -8.75
CA GLU A 179 6.09 6.90 -9.66
C GLU A 179 5.85 7.86 -10.86
N ARG A 180 4.61 8.33 -11.05
CA ARG A 180 4.29 9.28 -12.12
C ARG A 180 4.79 10.69 -11.80
N GLU A 181 5.33 11.36 -12.82
CA GLU A 181 5.83 12.76 -12.72
C GLU A 181 4.76 13.76 -12.27
N ALA A 182 3.47 13.46 -12.48
CA ALA A 182 2.35 14.21 -11.96
C ALA A 182 1.17 13.28 -11.71
N ILE A 183 0.59 13.35 -10.52
CA ILE A 183 -0.61 12.61 -10.17
C ILE A 183 -1.85 13.52 -10.22
N PRO A 184 -2.98 13.06 -10.78
CA PRO A 184 -4.20 13.84 -10.81
C PRO A 184 -4.92 13.75 -9.45
N VAL A 185 -5.21 14.91 -8.86
CA VAL A 185 -6.01 15.02 -7.63
C VAL A 185 -7.34 15.67 -7.98
N ARG A 186 -8.44 14.95 -7.77
CA ARG A 186 -9.80 15.43 -8.06
C ARG A 186 -10.34 16.17 -6.85
N VAL A 187 -10.69 17.43 -7.07
CA VAL A 187 -11.06 18.38 -6.00
C VAL A 187 -12.42 19.00 -6.31
N LEU A 188 -13.28 19.06 -5.30
CA LEU A 188 -14.60 19.69 -5.36
C LEU A 188 -14.64 20.90 -4.44
N ASN A 189 -14.88 22.09 -5.00
CA ASN A 189 -15.08 23.31 -4.22
C ASN A 189 -16.57 23.61 -4.05
N LEU A 190 -17.07 23.39 -2.83
CA LEU A 190 -18.42 23.72 -2.40
C LEU A 190 -18.58 25.19 -2.00
N ASN A 191 -17.49 25.98 -1.94
CA ASN A 191 -17.60 27.39 -1.60
C ASN A 191 -18.18 28.22 -2.75
N ASN A 192 -18.83 29.33 -2.39
CA ASN A 192 -19.31 30.35 -3.34
C ASN A 192 -18.17 31.25 -3.87
N LYS A 193 -16.92 31.00 -3.47
CA LYS A 193 -15.74 31.76 -3.88
C LYS A 193 -14.68 30.81 -4.44
N PRO A 194 -13.90 31.26 -5.45
CA PRO A 194 -12.78 30.48 -5.93
C PRO A 194 -11.73 30.31 -4.83
N LYS A 195 -11.05 29.16 -4.83
CA LYS A 195 -9.91 28.89 -3.97
C LYS A 195 -8.62 28.98 -4.78
N ILE A 196 -7.67 29.76 -4.31
CA ILE A 196 -6.32 29.82 -4.90
C ILE A 196 -5.44 28.87 -4.10
N LEU A 197 -4.76 27.98 -4.81
CA LEU A 197 -3.69 27.12 -4.30
C LEU A 197 -2.40 27.56 -4.94
N ASP A 198 -1.41 27.88 -4.12
CA ASP A 198 -0.07 28.19 -4.61
C ASP A 198 0.70 26.91 -4.90
N GLU A 199 1.75 27.02 -5.72
CA GLU A 199 2.67 25.92 -5.98
C GLU A 199 3.31 25.43 -4.68
N GLY A 200 3.43 24.12 -4.52
CA GLY A 200 3.93 23.51 -3.28
C GLY A 200 2.89 23.39 -2.16
N ALA A 201 1.66 23.89 -2.33
CA ALA A 201 0.61 23.71 -1.32
C ALA A 201 0.19 22.24 -1.23
N VAL A 202 -0.03 21.73 -0.01
CA VAL A 202 -0.58 20.37 0.19
C VAL A 202 -2.02 20.31 -0.31
N ILE A 203 -2.28 19.42 -1.27
CA ILE A 203 -3.60 19.25 -1.92
C ILE A 203 -4.27 17.92 -1.58
N ALA A 204 -3.51 16.91 -1.18
CA ALA A 204 -4.01 15.62 -0.73
C ALA A 204 -3.00 14.97 0.21
N THR A 205 -3.46 14.06 1.04
CA THR A 205 -2.61 13.03 1.64
C THR A 205 -2.79 11.72 0.88
N CYS A 206 -1.78 10.86 0.90
CA CYS A 206 -1.79 9.58 0.24
C CYS A 206 -1.52 8.50 1.28
N GLU A 207 -2.43 7.54 1.37
CA GLU A 207 -2.26 6.34 2.17
C GLU A 207 -1.86 5.18 1.25
N PRO A 208 -0.89 4.36 1.66
CA PRO A 208 -0.44 3.23 0.84
C PRO A 208 -1.56 2.20 0.64
N VAL A 209 -1.58 1.58 -0.53
CA VAL A 209 -2.45 0.41 -0.76
C VAL A 209 -1.79 -0.81 -0.10
N VAL A 210 -2.45 -1.35 0.92
CA VAL A 210 -1.92 -2.46 1.73
C VAL A 210 -2.30 -3.85 1.21
N ASP A 211 -3.41 -3.96 0.48
CA ASP A 211 -3.88 -5.22 -0.09
C ASP A 211 -4.74 -4.97 -1.34
N ILE A 212 -4.64 -5.87 -2.32
CA ILE A 212 -5.51 -5.91 -3.50
C ILE A 212 -6.27 -7.22 -3.43
N VAL A 213 -7.45 -7.17 -2.84
CA VAL A 213 -8.33 -8.33 -2.76
C VAL A 213 -9.01 -8.53 -4.11
N VAL A 214 -8.58 -9.56 -4.86
CA VAL A 214 -9.35 -10.07 -5.99
C VAL A 214 -10.57 -10.76 -5.43
N ARG A 215 -11.69 -10.04 -5.32
CA ARG A 215 -12.98 -10.67 -5.05
C ARG A 215 -13.31 -11.52 -6.27
N PRO A 216 -13.48 -12.86 -6.14
CA PRO A 216 -14.13 -13.62 -7.18
C PRO A 216 -15.45 -12.90 -7.49
N GLN A 217 -15.73 -12.61 -8.75
CA GLN A 217 -17.06 -12.15 -9.13
C GLN A 217 -18.03 -13.30 -8.87
N GLU A 218 -18.54 -13.39 -7.64
CA GLU A 218 -19.77 -14.10 -7.36
C GLU A 218 -20.90 -13.23 -7.90
N PHE A 219 -21.16 -13.34 -9.21
CA PHE A 219 -22.47 -13.02 -9.75
C PHE A 219 -23.44 -14.11 -9.28
N SER A 220 -23.81 -14.06 -8.00
CA SER A 220 -24.81 -14.93 -7.41
C SER A 220 -25.99 -14.09 -6.92
N GLY A 221 -27.08 -14.11 -7.70
CA GLY A 221 -28.42 -13.69 -7.28
C GLY A 221 -28.72 -12.20 -7.43
N GLU A 222 -29.98 -11.91 -7.79
CA GLU A 222 -30.54 -10.59 -8.06
C GLU A 222 -30.15 -9.55 -6.99
N GLN A 223 -29.24 -8.64 -7.34
CA GLN A 223 -28.98 -7.47 -6.52
C GLN A 223 -30.17 -6.51 -6.69
N HIS A 224 -31.00 -6.42 -5.64
CA HIS A 224 -32.09 -5.46 -5.59
C HIS A 224 -31.54 -4.03 -5.64
N LEU A 225 -32.13 -3.19 -6.50
CA LEU A 225 -31.89 -1.74 -6.50
C LEU A 225 -32.05 -1.20 -5.07
N PRO A 226 -31.15 -0.31 -4.60
CA PRO A 226 -31.29 0.34 -3.30
C PRO A 226 -32.70 0.92 -3.14
N SER A 227 -33.37 0.67 -2.01
CA SER A 227 -34.72 1.15 -1.70
C SER A 227 -34.83 2.69 -1.67
N SER A 228 -33.69 3.39 -1.64
CA SER A 228 -33.59 4.84 -1.82
C SER A 228 -33.98 5.32 -3.22
N LEU A 229 -34.03 4.43 -4.23
CA LEU A 229 -34.43 4.74 -5.60
C LEU A 229 -35.94 4.66 -5.85
N ASP A 230 -36.73 4.18 -4.88
CA ASP A 230 -38.18 4.15 -5.00
C ASP A 230 -38.81 5.56 -4.90
N ASN A 231 -38.08 6.53 -4.35
CA ASN A 231 -38.54 7.92 -4.16
C ASN A 231 -38.19 8.85 -5.34
N LEU A 232 -38.27 8.39 -6.58
CA LEU A 232 -38.11 9.22 -7.79
C LEU A 232 -39.40 10.00 -8.15
N GLU A 233 -40.07 10.57 -7.14
CA GLU A 233 -41.37 11.24 -7.31
C GLU A 233 -41.33 12.43 -8.28
N ILE A 234 -40.15 13.02 -8.48
CA ILE A 234 -39.92 14.21 -9.32
C ILE A 234 -39.90 13.89 -10.83
N LEU A 235 -39.72 12.62 -11.22
CA LEU A 235 -39.59 12.21 -12.62
C LEU A 235 -40.91 11.67 -13.20
N ASP A 236 -41.13 11.89 -14.50
CA ASP A 236 -42.25 11.28 -15.23
C ASP A 236 -42.02 9.78 -15.50
N GLU A 237 -43.07 9.07 -15.93
CA GLU A 237 -43.04 7.61 -16.11
C GLU A 237 -42.05 7.15 -17.19
N GLY A 238 -41.89 7.93 -18.27
CA GLY A 238 -40.92 7.66 -19.34
C GLY A 238 -39.49 7.84 -18.84
N GLN A 239 -39.24 8.91 -18.09
CA GLN A 239 -37.94 9.20 -17.46
C GLN A 239 -37.57 8.16 -16.40
N ARG A 240 -38.51 7.75 -15.54
CA ARG A 240 -38.29 6.67 -14.57
C ARG A 240 -37.90 5.36 -15.24
N THR A 241 -38.53 5.06 -16.37
CA THR A 241 -38.21 3.84 -17.14
C THR A 241 -36.80 3.91 -17.74
N ALA A 242 -36.42 5.06 -18.30
CA ALA A 242 -35.07 5.27 -18.85
C ALA A 242 -33.99 5.20 -17.75
N VAL A 243 -34.23 5.85 -16.60
CA VAL A 243 -33.33 5.85 -15.45
C VAL A 243 -33.17 4.44 -14.87
N ARG A 244 -34.26 3.68 -14.72
CA ARG A 244 -34.20 2.27 -14.28
C ARG A 244 -33.39 1.40 -15.25
N LYS A 245 -33.51 1.64 -16.56
CA LYS A 245 -32.73 0.92 -17.57
C LYS A 245 -31.23 1.22 -17.42
N LEU A 246 -30.87 2.49 -17.29
CA LEU A 246 -29.49 2.95 -17.07
C LEU A 246 -28.91 2.42 -15.75
N LEU A 247 -29.69 2.43 -14.67
CA LEU A 247 -29.25 1.92 -13.36
C LEU A 247 -29.04 0.41 -13.36
N LYS A 248 -29.84 -0.35 -14.12
CA LYS A 248 -29.59 -1.78 -14.36
C LYS A 248 -28.35 -2.00 -15.22
N GLU A 249 -28.18 -1.18 -16.26
CA GLU A 249 -27.06 -1.29 -17.20
C GLU A 249 -25.71 -0.97 -16.53
N PHE A 250 -25.70 0.01 -15.61
CA PHE A 250 -24.51 0.47 -14.90
C PHE A 250 -24.50 0.05 -13.42
N GLN A 251 -25.23 -1.01 -13.06
CA GLN A 251 -25.43 -1.43 -11.67
C GLN A 251 -24.11 -1.67 -10.91
N ASN A 252 -23.08 -2.15 -11.62
CA ASN A 252 -21.73 -2.39 -11.09
C ASN A 252 -21.00 -1.12 -10.63
N LEU A 253 -21.42 0.06 -11.09
CA LEU A 253 -20.82 1.36 -10.72
C LEU A 253 -21.49 1.98 -9.47
N PHE A 254 -22.68 1.50 -9.11
CA PHE A 254 -23.51 2.08 -8.04
C PHE A 254 -23.77 1.11 -6.88
N SER A 255 -23.24 -0.12 -6.94
CA SER A 255 -23.35 -1.07 -5.85
C SER A 255 -22.33 -0.71 -4.76
N THR A 256 -22.79 -0.10 -3.68
CA THR A 256 -22.06 0.07 -2.41
C THR A 256 -21.99 -1.24 -1.65
#